data_AF-R5ZXZ7-F1
#
_entry.id   AF-R5ZXZ7-F1
#
_cell.length_a   1.000
_cell.length_b   1.000
_cell.length_c   1.000
_cell.angle_alpha   90.00
_cell.angle_beta   90.00
_cell.angle_gamma   90.00
#
_symmetry.space_group_name_H-M   'P 1'
#
loop_
_entity.id
_entity.type
_entity.pdbx_description
1 polymer ?
#
loop_
_entity_poly.entity_id
_entity_poly.type
_entity_poly.pdbx_seq_one_letter_code
_entity_poly.pdbx_strand_id
1 'polypeptide(L)'
;MSDQTEKQASQEPFDDKNLGELFQIALVNAPSPSRSAFNWGAFKPEAVKSPADLPPYLVFGPLNEETFLLTAEGWRAEWSDAQQKAKITLNWGAKTHRYTATQVWEGEEGSATEQSDTTPLIQVFAMLYENGFPSMWDQLAKKKAEEMYHLTWLVGDKRLPTYFAAPDGIFRVISFPVMIKNLRHAQSILKSIAEKNPTYGFYAIANLMEQDVYYEIGKAPDWTSDIALCMTQSIGETGLIPSGVPSSETIEGKEYIHLERDVMMLNISVPFAHIFEMLKDLSETPMPILPASEAPMRRETLPVILPQGLSERLSSFTLDDTIQGIRVQYSYPVQESSLDDLLKLDSADQIERLEKFSDHMLDQLTADVQKEAGKDLTE
;
A
#
# COMPACT_ATOMS: atom_id res chain seq x y z
N MET A 1 -27.41 41.62 37.30
CA MET A 1 -26.71 41.69 36.00
C MET A 1 -25.78 40.51 35.96
N SER A 2 -26.08 39.62 35.01
CA SER A 2 -25.41 38.36 34.71
C SER A 2 -24.05 38.62 34.08
N ASP A 3 -23.01 37.97 34.60
CA ASP A 3 -21.80 37.70 33.82
C ASP A 3 -21.65 36.18 33.75
N GLN A 4 -22.22 35.61 32.68
CA GLN A 4 -21.94 34.26 32.24
C GLN A 4 -20.71 34.37 31.33
N THR A 5 -19.53 34.17 31.88
CA THR A 5 -18.40 33.67 31.09
C THR A 5 -18.39 32.17 31.29
N GLU A 6 -19.11 31.46 30.41
CA GLU A 6 -18.89 30.03 30.18
C GLU A 6 -17.41 29.85 29.87
N LYS A 7 -16.65 29.34 30.84
CA LYS A 7 -15.46 28.56 30.53
C LYS A 7 -15.97 27.36 29.73
N GLN A 8 -15.93 27.46 28.40
CA GLN A 8 -15.83 26.27 27.58
C GLN A 8 -14.64 25.48 28.14
N ALA A 9 -14.95 24.37 28.80
CA ALA A 9 -13.95 23.38 29.14
C ALA A 9 -13.37 22.94 27.79
N SER A 10 -12.18 23.44 27.46
CA SER A 10 -11.31 22.84 26.47
C SER A 10 -11.09 21.41 26.94
N GLN A 11 -11.78 20.44 26.32
CA GLN A 11 -11.35 19.06 26.42
C GLN A 11 -9.90 19.03 25.96
N GLU A 12 -9.00 18.68 26.88
CA GLU A 12 -7.60 18.47 26.54
C GLU A 12 -7.55 17.39 25.44
N PRO A 13 -6.83 17.60 24.33
CA PRO A 13 -6.76 16.64 23.23
C PRO A 13 -6.19 15.26 23.64
N PHE A 14 -5.65 15.14 24.85
CA PHE A 14 -5.12 13.91 25.43
C PHE A 14 -6.12 13.09 26.26
N ASP A 15 -7.32 13.61 26.53
CA ASP A 15 -8.37 12.88 27.27
C ASP A 15 -9.21 11.96 26.36
N ASP A 16 -8.78 11.82 25.10
CA ASP A 16 -9.38 10.94 24.12
C ASP A 16 -9.04 9.48 24.45
N LYS A 17 -9.98 8.79 25.11
CA LYS A 17 -9.87 7.38 25.50
C LYS A 17 -9.61 6.43 24.31
N ASN A 18 -9.72 6.94 23.08
CA ASN A 18 -9.56 6.21 21.83
C ASN A 18 -8.40 6.75 20.97
N LEU A 19 -7.33 7.32 21.55
CA LEU A 19 -6.12 7.75 20.82
C LEU A 19 -5.60 6.70 19.82
N GLY A 20 -5.69 5.41 20.14
CA GLY A 20 -5.32 4.33 19.21
C GLY A 20 -6.15 4.28 17.91
N GLU A 21 -7.41 4.72 17.95
CA GLU A 21 -8.29 4.81 16.77
C GLU A 21 -7.91 5.98 15.85
N LEU A 22 -7.14 6.98 16.33
CA LEU A 22 -6.71 8.12 15.52
C LEU A 22 -5.60 7.78 14.52
N PHE A 23 -4.83 6.75 14.84
CA PHE A 23 -3.62 6.40 14.11
C PHE A 23 -3.84 5.38 13.00
N GLN A 24 -5.11 5.03 12.72
CA GLN A 24 -5.51 4.16 11.61
C GLN A 24 -6.81 4.68 11.01
N ILE A 25 -6.76 5.13 9.76
CA ILE A 25 -7.87 5.82 9.10
C ILE A 25 -8.12 5.16 7.75
N ALA A 26 -9.33 4.62 7.55
CA ALA A 26 -9.77 4.23 6.22
C ALA A 26 -10.11 5.49 5.41
N LEU A 27 -9.27 5.87 4.45
CA LEU A 27 -9.47 7.07 3.67
C LEU A 27 -10.52 6.86 2.57
N VAL A 28 -10.43 5.75 1.85
CA VAL A 28 -11.31 5.39 0.72
C VAL A 28 -11.48 3.88 0.66
N ASN A 29 -12.70 3.44 0.35
CA ASN A 29 -12.99 2.09 -0.11
C ASN A 29 -13.79 2.20 -1.41
N ALA A 30 -13.10 2.02 -2.54
CA ALA A 30 -13.67 1.99 -3.87
C ALA A 30 -13.98 0.52 -4.21
N PRO A 31 -15.25 0.08 -4.13
CA PRO A 31 -15.59 -1.31 -4.37
C PRO A 31 -15.31 -1.69 -5.83
N SER A 32 -15.00 -2.97 -6.06
CA SER A 32 -14.92 -3.50 -7.42
C SER A 32 -16.23 -3.25 -8.17
N PRO A 33 -16.19 -2.94 -9.48
CA PRO A 33 -17.38 -2.74 -10.28
C PRO A 33 -18.35 -3.91 -10.16
N SER A 34 -19.65 -3.63 -10.23
CA SER A 34 -20.68 -4.67 -10.28
C SER A 34 -20.46 -5.56 -11.50
N ARG A 35 -19.89 -6.75 -11.28
CA ARG A 35 -19.72 -7.80 -12.30
C ARG A 35 -20.92 -8.73 -12.25
N SER A 36 -21.27 -9.35 -13.38
CA SER A 36 -22.35 -10.35 -13.41
C SER A 36 -22.09 -11.41 -12.35
N ALA A 37 -23.09 -11.66 -11.49
CA ALA A 37 -22.93 -12.57 -10.37
C ALA A 37 -22.59 -13.98 -10.89
N PHE A 38 -21.48 -14.53 -10.42
CA PHE A 38 -21.06 -15.91 -10.71
C PHE A 38 -21.13 -16.73 -9.43
N ASN A 39 -21.82 -17.87 -9.49
CA ASN A 39 -21.97 -18.74 -8.32
C ASN A 39 -20.78 -19.69 -8.19
N TRP A 40 -19.71 -19.20 -7.56
CA TRP A 40 -18.48 -19.96 -7.31
C TRP A 40 -18.71 -21.29 -6.57
N GLY A 41 -19.67 -21.33 -5.63
CA GLY A 41 -19.92 -22.50 -4.80
C GLY A 41 -20.74 -23.60 -5.49
N ALA A 42 -21.54 -23.25 -6.49
CA ALA A 42 -22.35 -24.20 -7.24
C ALA A 42 -21.77 -24.55 -8.62
N PHE A 43 -20.62 -23.98 -8.97
CA PHE A 43 -19.99 -24.22 -10.27
C PHE A 43 -19.63 -25.70 -10.44
N LYS A 44 -19.98 -26.23 -11.62
CA LYS A 44 -19.65 -27.59 -12.04
C LYS A 44 -19.08 -27.55 -13.45
N PRO A 45 -17.85 -28.01 -13.68
CA PRO A 45 -17.22 -27.91 -14.99
C PRO A 45 -17.93 -28.74 -16.07
N GLU A 46 -18.54 -29.87 -15.71
CA GLU A 46 -19.29 -30.71 -16.64
C GLU A 46 -20.60 -30.08 -17.11
N ALA A 47 -21.08 -29.04 -16.40
CA ALA A 47 -22.30 -28.32 -16.76
C ALA A 47 -22.05 -27.18 -17.76
N VAL A 48 -20.79 -26.83 -18.03
CA VAL A 48 -20.40 -25.76 -18.96
C VAL A 48 -20.77 -26.13 -20.39
N LYS A 49 -21.61 -25.32 -21.02
CA LYS A 49 -22.07 -25.49 -22.41
C LYS A 49 -21.75 -24.29 -23.29
N SER A 50 -21.50 -23.14 -22.66
CA SER A 50 -21.28 -21.86 -23.32
C SER A 50 -20.40 -20.94 -22.47
N PRO A 51 -19.86 -19.85 -23.03
CA PRO A 51 -19.14 -18.84 -22.27
C PRO A 51 -19.93 -18.26 -21.08
N ALA A 52 -21.26 -18.19 -21.19
CA ALA A 52 -22.12 -17.65 -20.12
C ALA A 52 -22.14 -18.51 -18.84
N ASP A 53 -21.68 -19.77 -18.91
CA ASP A 53 -21.57 -20.67 -17.77
C ASP A 53 -20.26 -20.49 -16.99
N LEU A 54 -19.37 -19.58 -17.45
CA LEU A 54 -18.06 -19.31 -16.88
C LEU A 54 -18.02 -17.94 -16.17
N PRO A 55 -17.04 -17.70 -15.27
CA PRO A 55 -16.84 -16.39 -14.68
C PRO A 55 -16.69 -15.31 -15.78
N PRO A 56 -17.39 -14.17 -15.68
CA PRO A 56 -17.30 -13.12 -16.70
C PRO A 56 -15.96 -12.36 -16.66
N TYR A 57 -15.23 -12.44 -15.55
CA TYR A 57 -13.97 -11.73 -15.32
C TYR A 57 -13.07 -12.53 -14.37
N LEU A 58 -11.78 -12.54 -14.64
CA LEU A 58 -10.74 -13.09 -13.77
C LEU A 58 -9.41 -12.35 -13.93
N VAL A 59 -8.86 -11.89 -12.81
CA VAL A 59 -7.51 -11.36 -12.58
C VAL A 59 -7.07 -10.26 -13.56
N PHE A 60 -6.81 -10.63 -14.81
CA PHE A 60 -6.33 -9.72 -15.85
C PHE A 60 -7.45 -9.09 -16.68
N GLY A 61 -8.63 -9.69 -16.72
CA GLY A 61 -9.65 -9.16 -17.61
C GLY A 61 -10.92 -9.99 -17.77
N PRO A 62 -11.82 -9.53 -18.67
CA PRO A 62 -13.03 -10.26 -19.02
C PRO A 62 -12.71 -11.60 -19.69
N LEU A 63 -13.71 -12.48 -19.68
CA LEU A 63 -13.69 -13.72 -20.47
C LEU A 63 -13.59 -13.37 -21.96
N ASN A 64 -12.61 -13.96 -22.65
CA ASN A 64 -12.50 -13.87 -24.09
C ASN A 64 -13.36 -14.97 -24.73
N GLU A 65 -14.61 -14.64 -25.02
CA GLU A 65 -15.59 -15.60 -25.57
C GLU A 65 -15.15 -16.25 -26.89
N GLU A 66 -14.34 -15.55 -27.71
CA GLU A 66 -13.83 -16.08 -28.99
C GLU A 66 -12.83 -17.24 -28.79
N THR A 67 -12.20 -17.33 -27.62
CA THR A 67 -11.26 -18.40 -27.28
C THR A 67 -11.94 -19.62 -26.67
N PHE A 68 -13.25 -19.54 -26.37
CA PHE A 68 -13.97 -20.65 -25.77
C PHE A 68 -14.07 -21.81 -26.77
N LEU A 69 -13.59 -22.97 -26.34
CA LEU A 69 -13.66 -24.20 -27.11
C LEU A 69 -14.32 -25.28 -26.26
N LEU A 70 -15.40 -25.87 -26.78
CA LEU A 70 -16.05 -27.03 -26.20
C LEU A 70 -15.94 -28.21 -27.17
N THR A 71 -15.43 -29.33 -26.68
CA THR A 71 -15.26 -30.57 -27.44
C THR A 71 -15.74 -31.77 -26.62
N ALA A 72 -15.76 -32.96 -27.23
CA ALA A 72 -16.03 -34.20 -26.50
C ALA A 72 -14.99 -34.51 -25.40
N GLU A 73 -13.79 -33.91 -25.47
CA GLU A 73 -12.72 -34.11 -24.50
C GLU A 73 -12.79 -33.12 -23.33
N GLY A 74 -13.72 -32.17 -23.35
CA GLY A 74 -13.86 -31.10 -22.35
C GLY A 74 -13.85 -29.71 -22.97
N TRP A 75 -13.48 -28.69 -22.19
CA TRP A 75 -13.50 -27.30 -22.62
C TRP A 75 -12.26 -26.51 -22.23
N ARG A 76 -12.04 -25.40 -22.94
CA ARG A 76 -10.99 -24.41 -22.71
C ARG A 76 -11.57 -23.00 -22.77
N ALA A 77 -11.07 -22.11 -21.93
CA ALA A 77 -11.40 -20.69 -21.91
C ALA A 77 -10.19 -19.83 -21.52
N GLU A 78 -10.16 -18.59 -21.99
CA GLU A 78 -9.15 -17.59 -21.61
C GLU A 78 -9.81 -16.32 -21.06
N TRP A 79 -9.22 -15.75 -20.00
CA TRP A 79 -9.49 -14.41 -19.52
C TRP A 79 -8.26 -13.55 -19.79
N SER A 80 -8.44 -12.42 -20.47
CA SER A 80 -7.31 -11.63 -20.92
C SER A 80 -7.58 -10.14 -20.82
N ASP A 81 -6.50 -9.37 -20.68
CA ASP A 81 -6.54 -7.93 -20.91
C ASP A 81 -6.86 -7.60 -22.38
N ALA A 82 -7.20 -6.34 -22.65
CA ALA A 82 -7.57 -5.90 -23.99
C ALA A 82 -6.42 -6.05 -25.00
N GLN A 83 -5.16 -5.99 -24.55
CA GLN A 83 -3.98 -6.17 -25.39
C GLN A 83 -3.54 -7.63 -25.52
N GLN A 84 -4.19 -8.58 -24.84
CA GLN A 84 -3.82 -9.99 -24.75
C GLN A 84 -2.38 -10.25 -24.27
N LYS A 85 -1.80 -9.31 -23.54
CA LYS A 85 -0.47 -9.43 -22.95
C LYS A 85 -0.50 -10.13 -21.61
N ALA A 86 -1.64 -10.07 -20.92
CA ALA A 86 -1.85 -10.73 -19.65
C ALA A 86 -3.10 -11.62 -19.74
N LYS A 87 -2.97 -12.90 -19.38
CA LYS A 87 -4.08 -13.84 -19.45
C LYS A 87 -3.99 -15.00 -18.48
N ILE A 88 -5.16 -15.54 -18.14
CA ILE A 88 -5.34 -16.83 -17.49
C ILE A 88 -6.00 -17.76 -18.49
N THR A 89 -5.44 -18.95 -18.69
CA THR A 89 -6.06 -20.03 -19.47
C THR A 89 -6.51 -21.11 -18.51
N LEU A 90 -7.76 -21.56 -18.66
CA LEU A 90 -8.31 -22.71 -17.93
C LEU A 90 -8.76 -23.76 -18.93
N ASN A 91 -8.38 -25.00 -18.70
CA ASN A 91 -8.91 -26.16 -19.40
C ASN A 91 -9.52 -27.10 -18.38
N TRP A 92 -10.59 -27.80 -18.78
CA TRP A 92 -11.11 -28.95 -18.05
C TRP A 92 -11.19 -30.14 -18.99
N GLY A 93 -10.65 -31.28 -18.56
CA GLY A 93 -10.68 -32.53 -19.31
C GLY A 93 -11.80 -33.45 -18.84
N ALA A 94 -12.75 -33.76 -19.72
CA ALA A 94 -13.92 -34.58 -19.40
C ALA A 94 -13.58 -36.04 -19.05
N LYS A 95 -12.50 -36.59 -19.65
CA LYS A 95 -12.02 -37.95 -19.35
C LYS A 95 -11.14 -38.01 -18.12
N THR A 96 -10.35 -36.97 -17.88
CA THR A 96 -9.38 -36.93 -16.78
C THR A 96 -9.98 -36.40 -15.49
N HIS A 97 -11.12 -35.71 -15.55
CA HIS A 97 -11.75 -35.04 -14.41
C HIS A 97 -10.81 -34.07 -13.72
N ARG A 98 -10.09 -33.28 -14.52
CA ARG A 98 -9.03 -32.37 -14.04
C ARG A 98 -9.11 -31.02 -14.72
N TYR A 99 -8.82 -29.98 -13.93
CA TYR A 99 -8.50 -28.65 -14.41
C TYR A 99 -7.00 -28.55 -14.69
N THR A 100 -6.64 -27.84 -15.76
CA THR A 100 -5.31 -27.24 -15.92
C THR A 100 -5.46 -25.74 -16.06
N ALA A 101 -4.79 -24.98 -15.19
CA ALA A 101 -4.77 -23.53 -15.24
C ALA A 101 -3.34 -23.03 -15.44
N THR A 102 -3.18 -22.04 -16.32
CA THR A 102 -1.90 -21.36 -16.57
C THR A 102 -2.12 -19.86 -16.63
N GLN A 103 -1.06 -19.10 -16.38
CA GLN A 103 -1.11 -17.65 -16.40
C GLN A 103 0.12 -17.03 -17.10
N VAL A 104 -0.10 -15.93 -17.79
CA VAL A 104 0.92 -15.13 -18.49
C VAL A 104 0.69 -13.66 -18.15
N TRP A 105 1.77 -12.89 -17.96
CA TRP A 105 1.70 -11.44 -17.78
C TRP A 105 2.82 -10.76 -18.55
N GLU A 106 2.49 -9.78 -19.39
CA GLU A 106 3.42 -9.08 -20.30
C GLU A 106 4.27 -10.05 -21.16
N GLY A 107 3.69 -11.19 -21.55
CA GLY A 107 4.38 -12.23 -22.32
C GLY A 107 5.25 -13.19 -21.50
N GLU A 108 5.43 -12.94 -20.20
CA GLU A 108 6.17 -13.82 -19.30
C GLU A 108 5.26 -14.89 -18.70
N GLU A 109 5.66 -16.16 -18.80
CA GLU A 109 4.97 -17.27 -18.16
C GLU A 109 5.01 -17.12 -16.64
N GLY A 110 3.85 -17.27 -16.01
CA GLY A 110 3.74 -17.35 -14.56
C GLY A 110 3.70 -18.80 -14.10
N SER A 111 2.74 -19.10 -13.24
CA SER A 111 2.57 -20.44 -12.67
C SER A 111 1.57 -21.29 -13.46
N ALA A 112 1.65 -22.59 -13.27
CA ALA A 112 0.69 -23.56 -13.78
C ALA A 112 0.25 -24.48 -12.64
N THR A 113 -1.00 -24.94 -12.68
CA THR A 113 -1.52 -25.91 -11.72
C THR A 113 -2.43 -26.91 -12.41
N GLU A 114 -2.46 -28.12 -11.88
CA GLU A 114 -3.36 -29.18 -12.31
C GLU A 114 -4.07 -29.78 -11.10
N GLN A 115 -5.40 -29.72 -11.10
CA GLN A 115 -6.23 -30.05 -9.93
C GLN A 115 -7.37 -30.98 -10.34
N SER A 116 -7.86 -31.82 -9.43
CA SER A 116 -9.11 -32.54 -9.67
C SER A 116 -10.27 -31.56 -9.83
N ASP A 117 -11.24 -31.90 -10.67
CA ASP A 117 -12.46 -31.12 -10.86
C ASP A 117 -13.40 -31.08 -9.65
N THR A 118 -13.10 -31.87 -8.61
CA THR A 118 -13.72 -31.77 -7.27
C THR A 118 -13.19 -30.59 -6.45
N THR A 119 -12.07 -29.99 -6.87
CA THR A 119 -11.49 -28.80 -6.22
C THR A 119 -12.35 -27.59 -6.57
N PRO A 120 -12.82 -26.79 -5.58
CA PRO A 120 -13.56 -25.57 -5.86
C PRO A 120 -12.78 -24.66 -6.81
N LEU A 121 -13.43 -24.14 -7.85
CA LEU A 121 -12.75 -23.39 -8.92
C LEU A 121 -11.93 -22.20 -8.39
N ILE A 122 -12.43 -21.51 -7.36
CA ILE A 122 -11.70 -20.41 -6.71
C ILE A 122 -10.36 -20.87 -6.12
N GLN A 123 -10.31 -22.09 -5.57
CA GLN A 123 -9.08 -22.68 -5.02
C GLN A 123 -8.14 -23.06 -6.15
N VAL A 124 -8.64 -23.53 -7.30
CA VAL A 124 -7.77 -23.80 -8.48
C VAL A 124 -7.02 -22.53 -8.89
N PHE A 125 -7.66 -21.37 -8.89
CA PHE A 125 -6.98 -20.10 -9.18
C PHE A 125 -6.05 -19.66 -8.05
N ALA A 126 -6.43 -19.85 -6.79
CA ALA A 126 -5.54 -19.58 -5.66
C ALA A 126 -4.25 -20.45 -5.71
N MET A 127 -4.36 -21.68 -6.21
CA MET A 127 -3.22 -22.60 -6.38
C MET A 127 -2.21 -22.13 -7.44
N LEU A 128 -2.57 -21.21 -8.33
CA LEU A 128 -1.59 -20.53 -9.19
C LEU A 128 -0.58 -19.69 -8.39
N TYR A 129 -0.87 -19.40 -7.13
CA TYR A 129 -0.04 -18.57 -6.25
C TYR A 129 0.39 -19.27 -4.97
N GLU A 130 0.18 -20.60 -4.86
CA GLU A 130 0.58 -21.40 -3.69
C GLU A 130 2.09 -21.29 -3.43
N ASN A 131 2.88 -21.16 -4.51
CA ASN A 131 4.32 -20.99 -4.44
C ASN A 131 4.77 -19.53 -4.28
N GLY A 132 3.86 -18.62 -3.95
CA GLY A 132 4.08 -17.18 -3.92
C GLY A 132 3.82 -16.52 -5.27
N PHE A 133 4.10 -15.22 -5.34
CA PHE A 133 3.98 -14.45 -6.56
C PHE A 133 5.05 -14.88 -7.58
N PRO A 134 4.74 -15.01 -8.89
CA PRO A 134 5.73 -15.41 -9.88
C PRO A 134 6.95 -14.48 -9.91
N SER A 135 8.14 -15.03 -9.68
CA SER A 135 9.37 -14.23 -9.51
C SER A 135 9.75 -13.43 -10.75
N MET A 136 9.53 -13.97 -11.95
CA MET A 136 9.79 -13.24 -13.20
C MET A 136 8.84 -12.06 -13.38
N TRP A 137 7.57 -12.20 -12.96
CA TRP A 137 6.65 -11.06 -12.95
C TRP A 137 7.08 -10.01 -11.94
N ASP A 138 7.56 -10.41 -10.77
CA ASP A 138 8.01 -9.47 -9.72
C ASP A 138 9.22 -8.66 -10.20
N GLN A 139 10.19 -9.32 -10.85
CA GLN A 139 11.37 -8.67 -11.42
C GLN A 139 11.03 -7.76 -12.59
N LEU A 140 10.14 -8.20 -13.48
CA LEU A 140 9.68 -7.39 -14.60
C LEU A 140 8.87 -6.18 -14.12
N ALA A 141 7.98 -6.35 -13.14
CA ALA A 141 7.21 -5.28 -12.54
C ALA A 141 8.11 -4.28 -11.81
N LYS A 142 9.09 -4.75 -11.03
CA LYS A 142 10.13 -3.91 -10.42
C LYS A 142 10.82 -3.06 -11.46
N LYS A 143 11.40 -3.70 -12.48
CA LYS A 143 12.13 -3.00 -13.55
C LYS A 143 11.25 -1.92 -14.19
N LYS A 144 10.04 -2.29 -14.62
CA LYS A 144 9.11 -1.37 -15.28
C LYS A 144 8.70 -0.20 -14.39
N ALA A 145 8.39 -0.47 -13.12
CA ALA A 145 7.93 0.57 -12.19
C ALA A 145 9.06 1.55 -11.84
N GLU A 146 10.27 1.05 -11.56
CA GLU A 146 11.44 1.87 -11.21
C GLU A 146 12.06 2.60 -12.41
N GLU A 147 11.86 2.10 -13.63
CA GLU A 147 12.19 2.85 -14.86
C GLU A 147 11.22 4.00 -15.15
N MET A 148 9.96 3.87 -14.72
CA MET A 148 8.91 4.85 -14.98
C MET A 148 8.76 5.90 -13.88
N TYR A 149 9.00 5.53 -12.62
CA TYR A 149 8.71 6.35 -11.45
C TYR A 149 9.83 6.29 -10.41
N HIS A 150 9.98 7.38 -9.64
CA HIS A 150 10.79 7.42 -8.43
C HIS A 150 10.08 6.66 -7.30
N LEU A 151 10.25 5.34 -7.28
CA LEU A 151 9.74 4.46 -6.23
C LEU A 151 10.68 3.26 -6.04
N THR A 152 10.43 2.44 -5.02
CA THR A 152 11.05 1.13 -4.85
C THR A 152 10.01 0.03 -4.92
N TRP A 153 10.19 -0.96 -5.79
CA TRP A 153 9.44 -2.21 -5.72
C TRP A 153 10.17 -3.18 -4.80
N LEU A 154 9.54 -3.51 -3.67
CA LEU A 154 10.12 -4.43 -2.71
C LEU A 154 10.05 -5.85 -3.25
N VAL A 155 11.23 -6.40 -3.53
CA VAL A 155 11.44 -7.82 -3.82
C VAL A 155 12.11 -8.43 -2.60
N GLY A 156 11.58 -9.56 -2.13
CA GLY A 156 12.11 -10.24 -0.95
C GLY A 156 13.07 -11.36 -1.32
N ASP A 157 14.04 -11.62 -0.45
CA ASP A 157 14.97 -12.75 -0.55
C ASP A 157 14.29 -14.10 -0.22
N LYS A 158 13.12 -14.06 0.40
CA LYS A 158 12.24 -15.19 0.71
C LYS A 158 10.90 -15.01 0.01
N ARG A 159 10.10 -16.08 -0.06
CA ARG A 159 8.72 -16.00 -0.55
C ARG A 159 7.93 -15.02 0.34
N LEU A 160 7.74 -13.81 -0.17
CA LEU A 160 6.88 -12.79 0.41
C LEU A 160 5.42 -13.27 0.40
N PRO A 161 4.56 -12.75 1.30
CA PRO A 161 3.16 -13.11 1.30
C PRO A 161 2.49 -12.75 -0.02
N THR A 162 1.53 -13.59 -0.40
CA THR A 162 0.71 -13.39 -1.59
C THR A 162 -0.76 -13.53 -1.19
N TYR A 163 -1.48 -12.41 -1.23
CA TYR A 163 -2.91 -12.39 -0.95
C TYR A 163 -3.70 -12.44 -2.26
N PHE A 164 -4.54 -13.47 -2.41
CA PHE A 164 -5.43 -13.66 -3.56
C PHE A 164 -6.87 -13.42 -3.15
N ALA A 165 -7.58 -12.56 -3.87
CA ALA A 165 -9.02 -12.38 -3.74
C ALA A 165 -9.68 -12.52 -5.11
N ALA A 166 -10.53 -13.52 -5.26
CA ALA A 166 -11.32 -13.65 -6.48
C ALA A 166 -12.43 -12.60 -6.52
N PRO A 167 -12.78 -12.08 -7.70
CA PRO A 167 -12.18 -12.38 -9.00
C PRO A 167 -10.97 -11.50 -9.39
N ASP A 168 -10.54 -10.56 -8.56
CA ASP A 168 -9.53 -9.54 -8.89
C ASP A 168 -8.07 -10.01 -8.86
N GLY A 169 -7.78 -11.16 -8.23
CA GLY A 169 -6.46 -11.77 -8.22
C GLY A 169 -5.59 -11.30 -7.07
N ILE A 170 -4.30 -11.09 -7.35
CA ILE A 170 -3.29 -10.73 -6.33
C ILE A 170 -3.30 -9.23 -6.08
N PHE A 171 -3.15 -8.83 -4.81
CA PHE A 171 -3.04 -7.42 -4.43
C PHE A 171 -1.60 -7.00 -4.11
N ARG A 172 -1.31 -5.74 -4.41
CA ARG A 172 -0.11 -5.01 -4.02
C ARG A 172 -0.51 -3.72 -3.30
N VAL A 173 0.40 -3.21 -2.48
CA VAL A 173 0.20 -1.97 -1.71
C VAL A 173 1.19 -0.93 -2.21
N ILE A 174 0.70 0.23 -2.64
CA ILE A 174 1.52 1.42 -2.85
C ILE A 174 1.57 2.14 -1.51
N SER A 175 2.77 2.30 -0.95
CA SER A 175 2.99 2.83 0.40
C SER A 175 3.93 4.02 0.35
N PHE A 176 3.57 5.13 1.00
CA PHE A 176 4.45 6.29 1.13
C PHE A 176 4.05 7.16 2.33
N PRO A 177 4.99 7.91 2.90
CA PRO A 177 4.69 8.83 3.98
C PRO A 177 3.87 10.03 3.50
N VAL A 178 2.92 10.45 4.33
CA VAL A 178 2.07 11.62 4.09
C VAL A 178 2.06 12.47 5.36
N MET A 179 2.32 13.77 5.20
CA MET A 179 2.19 14.72 6.30
C MET A 179 0.75 14.76 6.80
N ILE A 180 0.54 14.81 8.13
CA ILE A 180 -0.81 14.79 8.72
C ILE A 180 -1.77 15.81 8.06
N LYS A 181 -1.32 17.06 7.90
CA LYS A 181 -2.12 18.13 7.27
C LYS A 181 -2.51 17.87 5.80
N ASN A 182 -1.85 16.93 5.14
CA ASN A 182 -2.12 16.57 3.74
C ASN A 182 -3.08 15.37 3.61
N LEU A 183 -3.49 14.73 4.72
CA LEU A 183 -4.37 13.56 4.67
C LEU A 183 -5.73 13.85 4.02
N ARG A 184 -6.34 15.02 4.29
CA ARG A 184 -7.58 15.42 3.62
C ARG A 184 -7.39 15.56 2.11
N HIS A 185 -6.26 16.13 1.70
CA HIS A 185 -5.95 16.29 0.29
C HIS A 185 -5.74 14.93 -0.39
N ALA A 186 -4.98 14.03 0.23
CA ALA A 186 -4.80 12.66 -0.24
C ALA A 186 -6.15 11.91 -0.34
N GLN A 187 -7.02 12.03 0.67
CA GLN A 187 -8.36 11.46 0.64
C GLN A 187 -9.18 12.00 -0.54
N SER A 188 -9.16 13.32 -0.78
CA SER A 188 -9.87 13.94 -1.89
C SER A 188 -9.39 13.44 -3.26
N ILE A 189 -8.07 13.25 -3.42
CA ILE A 189 -7.48 12.71 -4.65
C ILE A 189 -7.97 11.27 -4.87
N LEU A 190 -7.87 10.43 -3.85
CA LEU A 190 -8.30 9.02 -3.93
C LEU A 190 -9.80 8.90 -4.20
N LYS A 191 -10.63 9.75 -3.60
CA LYS A 191 -12.08 9.83 -3.89
C LYS A 191 -12.31 10.21 -5.35
N SER A 192 -11.58 11.19 -5.89
CA SER A 192 -11.69 11.58 -7.29
C SER A 192 -11.28 10.46 -8.24
N ILE A 193 -10.24 9.68 -7.91
CA ILE A 193 -9.86 8.48 -8.69
C ILE A 193 -10.99 7.44 -8.64
N ALA A 194 -11.56 7.18 -7.46
CA ALA A 194 -12.69 6.26 -7.31
C ALA A 194 -13.93 6.71 -8.12
N GLU A 195 -14.21 8.01 -8.17
CA GLU A 195 -15.33 8.61 -8.91
C GLU A 195 -15.19 8.47 -10.44
N LYS A 196 -13.97 8.24 -10.96
CA LYS A 196 -13.75 7.88 -12.37
C LYS A 196 -14.31 6.49 -12.71
N ASN A 197 -14.77 5.72 -11.73
CA ASN A 197 -15.26 4.35 -11.85
C ASN A 197 -14.24 3.42 -12.53
N PRO A 198 -13.08 3.18 -11.89
CA PRO A 198 -12.08 2.26 -12.41
C PRO A 198 -12.68 0.86 -12.62
N THR A 199 -12.07 0.07 -13.49
CA THR A 199 -12.53 -1.31 -13.79
C THR A 199 -12.22 -2.33 -12.67
N TYR A 200 -11.68 -1.84 -11.55
CA TYR A 200 -11.18 -2.59 -10.41
C TYR A 200 -11.52 -1.87 -9.11
N GLY A 201 -11.59 -2.63 -8.01
CA GLY A 201 -11.71 -2.07 -6.67
C GLY A 201 -10.34 -1.75 -6.08
N PHE A 202 -10.27 -0.76 -5.21
CA PHE A 202 -9.10 -0.45 -4.40
C PHE A 202 -9.53 0.17 -3.08
N TYR A 203 -8.66 0.11 -2.08
CA TYR A 203 -8.90 0.79 -0.81
C TYR A 203 -7.61 1.43 -0.31
N ALA A 204 -7.74 2.42 0.55
CA ALA A 204 -6.62 3.14 1.11
C ALA A 204 -6.78 3.33 2.62
N ILE A 205 -5.73 2.97 3.36
CA ILE A 205 -5.64 3.16 4.80
C ILE A 205 -4.42 4.03 5.08
N ALA A 206 -4.57 5.04 5.92
CA ALA A 206 -3.44 5.74 6.50
C ALA A 206 -3.20 5.18 7.91
N ASN A 207 -1.99 4.75 8.23
CA ASN A 207 -1.63 4.30 9.56
C ASN A 207 -0.30 4.88 10.04
N LEU A 208 -0.20 5.13 11.34
CA LEU A 208 1.05 5.54 11.97
C LEU A 208 2.03 4.37 11.97
N MET A 209 3.25 4.64 11.54
CA MET A 209 4.37 3.70 11.59
C MET A 209 5.59 4.40 12.18
N GLU A 210 6.42 3.63 12.88
CA GLU A 210 7.73 4.07 13.32
C GLU A 210 8.71 3.93 12.15
N GLN A 211 9.52 4.97 11.95
CA GLN A 211 10.52 5.05 10.89
C GLN A 211 11.87 5.46 11.50
N ASP A 212 12.82 4.52 11.49
CA ASP A 212 14.22 4.77 11.80
C ASP A 212 14.94 5.23 10.52
N VAL A 213 15.54 6.42 10.55
CA VAL A 213 16.29 6.97 9.42
C VAL A 213 17.76 7.11 9.80
N TYR A 214 18.64 6.49 9.02
CA TYR A 214 20.08 6.49 9.22
C TYR A 214 20.76 7.24 8.06
N TYR A 215 21.37 8.38 8.37
CA TYR A 215 22.09 9.24 7.43
C TYR A 215 23.61 8.99 7.54
N GLU A 216 24.21 8.39 6.51
CA GLU A 216 25.66 8.06 6.48
C GLU A 216 26.50 9.34 6.47
N ILE A 217 27.36 9.51 7.48
CA ILE A 217 28.20 10.69 7.64
C ILE A 217 29.18 10.82 6.46
N GLY A 218 29.24 12.01 5.87
CA GLY A 218 30.08 12.29 4.70
C GLY A 218 29.49 11.84 3.36
N LYS A 219 28.25 11.34 3.36
CA LYS A 219 27.53 10.93 2.14
C LYS A 219 26.11 11.46 2.06
N ALA A 220 25.37 11.40 3.16
CA ALA A 220 24.06 12.01 3.27
C ALA A 220 24.14 13.55 3.13
N PRO A 221 23.03 14.23 2.80
CA PRO A 221 23.02 15.69 2.66
C PRO A 221 23.57 16.41 3.91
N ASP A 222 24.33 17.49 3.72
CA ASP A 222 25.05 18.20 4.80
C ASP A 222 24.16 18.62 5.99
N TRP A 223 22.88 18.93 5.74
CA TRP A 223 21.95 19.33 6.80
C TRP A 223 21.66 18.20 7.80
N THR A 224 21.89 16.93 7.45
CA THR A 224 21.63 15.77 8.31
C THR A 224 22.61 15.70 9.50
N SER A 225 23.77 16.35 9.38
CA SER A 225 24.75 16.48 10.47
C SER A 225 24.36 17.52 11.54
N ASP A 226 23.40 18.39 11.25
CA ASP A 226 22.88 19.37 12.20
C ASP A 226 21.60 18.81 12.84
N ILE A 227 21.68 18.52 14.14
CA ILE A 227 20.59 17.93 14.91
C ILE A 227 19.32 18.79 14.84
N ALA A 228 19.44 20.12 14.92
CA ALA A 228 18.30 21.02 14.91
C ALA A 228 17.64 21.08 13.53
N LEU A 229 18.44 21.10 12.46
CA LEU A 229 17.91 21.00 11.10
C LEU A 229 17.26 19.66 10.84
N CYS A 230 17.86 18.55 11.30
CA CYS A 230 17.31 17.21 11.15
C CYS A 230 15.92 17.08 11.83
N MET A 231 15.82 17.58 13.07
CA MET A 231 14.54 17.65 13.80
C MET A 231 13.50 18.50 13.07
N THR A 232 13.88 19.72 12.65
CA THR A 232 12.96 20.65 11.98
C THR A 232 12.48 20.11 10.64
N GLN A 233 13.37 19.49 9.87
CA GLN A 233 13.06 18.86 8.60
C GLN A 233 12.08 17.70 8.79
N SER A 234 12.30 16.86 9.80
CA SER A 234 11.40 15.75 10.14
C SER A 234 9.99 16.24 10.49
N ILE A 235 9.88 17.22 11.39
CA ILE A 235 8.61 17.86 11.74
C ILE A 235 7.92 18.43 10.50
N GLY A 236 8.69 19.10 9.64
CA GLY A 236 8.21 19.68 8.39
C GLY A 236 7.75 18.66 7.36
N GLU A 237 8.13 17.38 7.49
CA GLU A 237 7.72 16.29 6.59
C GLU A 237 6.55 15.48 7.11
N THR A 238 6.53 15.20 8.42
CA THR A 238 5.54 14.29 9.03
C THR A 238 4.39 15.05 9.70
N GLY A 239 4.64 16.26 10.19
CA GLY A 239 3.76 16.96 11.11
C GLY A 239 3.82 16.43 12.55
N LEU A 240 4.83 15.61 12.86
CA LEU A 240 5.02 14.98 14.17
C LEU A 240 6.41 15.30 14.71
N ILE A 241 6.48 15.41 16.04
CA ILE A 241 7.76 15.55 16.74
C ILE A 241 8.44 14.18 16.71
N PRO A 242 9.72 14.09 16.29
CA PRO A 242 10.49 12.86 16.37
C PRO A 242 10.49 12.27 17.78
N SER A 243 10.43 10.94 17.88
CA SER A 243 10.42 10.22 19.16
C SER A 243 11.77 10.28 19.87
N GLY A 244 12.86 10.40 19.11
CA GLY A 244 14.23 10.52 19.61
C GLY A 244 14.95 11.75 19.09
N VAL A 245 15.93 12.24 19.88
CA VAL A 245 16.90 13.24 19.42
C VAL A 245 17.92 12.56 18.53
N PRO A 246 18.26 13.10 17.34
CA PRO A 246 19.26 12.51 16.46
C PRO A 246 20.56 12.19 17.19
N SER A 247 21.02 10.94 17.03
CA SER A 247 22.24 10.45 17.68
C SER A 247 23.18 9.77 16.70
N SER A 248 24.48 9.78 17.01
CA SER A 248 25.46 9.07 16.17
C SER A 248 25.51 7.59 16.50
N GLU A 249 25.51 6.75 15.47
CA GLU A 249 25.60 5.29 15.59
C GLU A 249 26.60 4.72 14.59
N THR A 250 27.20 3.57 14.93
CA THR A 250 28.09 2.83 14.02
C THR A 250 27.43 1.52 13.61
N ILE A 251 27.16 1.38 12.31
CA ILE A 251 26.56 0.17 11.73
C ILE A 251 27.51 -0.36 10.65
N GLU A 252 27.94 -1.62 10.80
CA GLU A 252 28.81 -2.29 9.82
C GLU A 252 30.11 -1.52 9.50
N GLY A 253 30.64 -0.79 10.50
CA GLY A 253 31.86 0.00 10.37
C GLY A 253 31.70 1.37 9.70
N LYS A 254 30.47 1.79 9.41
CA LYS A 254 30.12 3.12 8.94
C LYS A 254 29.43 3.93 10.03
N GLU A 255 29.66 5.23 10.05
CA GLU A 255 29.02 6.15 10.99
C GLU A 255 27.76 6.76 10.38
N TYR A 256 26.69 6.82 11.17
CA TYR A 256 25.40 7.37 10.79
C TYR A 256 24.93 8.38 11.83
N ILE A 257 24.12 9.34 11.39
CA ILE A 257 23.17 10.04 12.25
C ILE A 257 21.84 9.28 12.18
N HIS A 258 21.41 8.74 13.30
CA HIS A 258 20.16 8.01 13.46
C HIS A 258 19.07 8.95 13.99
N LEU A 259 17.91 8.96 13.33
CA LEU A 259 16.70 9.68 13.71
C LEU A 259 15.54 8.69 13.83
N GLU A 260 14.96 8.60 15.02
CA GLU A 260 13.72 7.88 15.29
C GLU A 260 12.53 8.84 15.15
N ARG A 261 11.55 8.50 14.30
CA ARG A 261 10.35 9.32 14.12
C ARG A 261 9.11 8.49 13.81
N ASP A 262 7.96 9.06 14.13
CA ASP A 262 6.67 8.54 13.67
C ASP A 262 6.26 9.21 12.35
N VAL A 263 5.63 8.42 11.48
CA VAL A 263 5.14 8.89 10.18
C VAL A 263 3.80 8.26 9.84
N MET A 264 2.88 9.07 9.30
CA MET A 264 1.65 8.55 8.72
C MET A 264 1.95 7.97 7.35
N MET A 265 1.86 6.65 7.24
CA MET A 265 2.02 5.92 5.99
C MET A 265 0.67 5.75 5.32
N LEU A 266 0.53 6.24 4.10
CA LEU A 266 -0.62 5.98 3.26
C LEU A 266 -0.38 4.70 2.47
N ASN A 267 -1.24 3.71 2.68
CA ASN A 267 -1.22 2.40 2.06
C ASN A 267 -2.41 2.24 1.13
N ILE A 268 -2.16 2.14 -0.18
CA ILE A 268 -3.18 1.99 -1.21
C ILE A 268 -3.11 0.56 -1.76
N SER A 269 -4.10 -0.26 -1.41
CA SER A 269 -4.20 -1.65 -1.86
C SER A 269 -4.93 -1.75 -3.19
N VAL A 270 -4.25 -2.31 -4.19
CA VAL A 270 -4.71 -2.38 -5.59
C VAL A 270 -4.45 -3.78 -6.15
N PRO A 271 -5.35 -4.34 -7.00
CA PRO A 271 -5.04 -5.54 -7.73
C PRO A 271 -3.81 -5.34 -8.63
N PHE A 272 -2.91 -6.31 -8.66
CA PHE A 272 -1.65 -6.27 -9.40
C PHE A 272 -1.86 -5.94 -10.89
N ALA A 273 -2.92 -6.48 -11.50
CA ALA A 273 -3.25 -6.23 -12.90
C ALA A 273 -3.44 -4.72 -13.21
N HIS A 274 -3.79 -3.92 -12.21
CA HIS A 274 -4.15 -2.50 -12.33
C HIS A 274 -3.17 -1.56 -11.62
N ILE A 275 -2.05 -2.08 -11.08
CA ILE A 275 -1.09 -1.27 -10.31
C ILE A 275 -0.51 -0.12 -11.14
N PHE A 276 -0.20 -0.36 -12.42
CA PHE A 276 0.36 0.66 -13.32
C PHE A 276 -0.67 1.70 -13.76
N GLU A 277 -1.96 1.35 -13.79
CA GLU A 277 -3.03 2.32 -14.01
C GLU A 277 -3.14 3.26 -12.81
N MET A 278 -3.16 2.70 -11.58
CA MET A 278 -3.16 3.50 -10.35
C MET A 278 -1.91 4.39 -10.24
N LEU A 279 -0.71 3.87 -10.52
CA LEU A 279 0.52 4.67 -10.49
C LEU A 279 0.45 5.85 -11.46
N LYS A 280 -0.11 5.64 -12.66
CA LYS A 280 -0.33 6.71 -13.62
C LYS A 280 -1.29 7.75 -13.07
N ASP A 281 -2.47 7.34 -12.58
CA ASP A 281 -3.46 8.25 -12.01
C ASP A 281 -2.87 9.06 -10.83
N LEU A 282 -2.10 8.43 -9.95
CA LEU A 282 -1.44 9.11 -8.84
C LEU A 282 -0.35 10.08 -9.31
N SER A 283 0.41 9.73 -10.34
CA SER A 283 1.46 10.60 -10.89
C SER A 283 0.95 11.86 -11.59
N GLU A 284 -0.32 11.87 -11.98
CA GLU A 284 -1.00 13.05 -12.55
C GLU A 284 -1.56 13.98 -11.45
N THR A 285 -1.22 13.72 -10.18
CA THR A 285 -1.71 14.46 -9.01
C THR A 285 -0.54 14.92 -8.12
N PRO A 286 -0.75 15.80 -7.14
CA PRO A 286 0.28 16.19 -6.17
C PRO A 286 0.73 15.10 -5.19
N MET A 287 0.37 13.83 -5.41
CA MET A 287 0.83 12.69 -4.61
C MET A 287 2.30 12.38 -4.93
N PRO A 288 3.05 11.74 -4.02
CA PRO A 288 4.50 11.52 -4.17
C PRO A 288 4.87 10.43 -5.18
N ILE A 289 4.05 10.16 -6.21
CA ILE A 289 4.37 9.22 -7.29
C ILE A 289 4.94 10.02 -8.47
N LEU A 290 6.24 10.31 -8.43
CA LEU A 290 6.88 11.16 -9.43
C LEU A 290 7.43 10.35 -10.61
N PRO A 291 7.29 10.81 -11.87
CA PRO A 291 7.98 10.21 -13.01
C PRO A 291 9.50 10.19 -12.82
N ALA A 292 10.18 9.14 -13.29
CA ALA A 292 11.63 8.98 -13.15
C ALA A 292 12.45 10.10 -13.85
N SER A 293 11.83 10.85 -14.76
CA SER A 293 12.43 12.03 -15.39
C SER A 293 12.55 13.26 -14.48
N GLU A 294 11.86 13.26 -13.33
CA GLU A 294 11.93 14.35 -12.35
C GLU A 294 13.15 14.22 -11.43
N ALA A 295 13.34 15.20 -10.55
CA ALA A 295 14.42 15.17 -9.57
C ALA A 295 14.23 13.97 -8.60
N PRO A 296 15.32 13.28 -8.23
CA PRO A 296 15.23 12.14 -7.34
C PRO A 296 14.73 12.56 -5.95
N MET A 297 13.92 11.69 -5.35
CA MET A 297 13.44 11.86 -3.98
C MET A 297 14.44 11.28 -2.97
N ARG A 298 14.39 11.78 -1.74
CA ARG A 298 15.16 11.19 -0.63
C ARG A 298 14.52 9.86 -0.22
N ARG A 299 15.34 8.93 0.27
CA ARG A 299 14.91 7.55 0.56
C ARG A 299 13.79 7.48 1.59
N GLU A 300 13.84 8.32 2.61
CA GLU A 300 12.88 8.40 3.71
C GLU A 300 11.51 8.95 3.32
N THR A 301 11.38 9.51 2.11
CA THR A 301 10.11 9.97 1.53
C THR A 301 9.71 9.20 0.26
N LEU A 302 10.57 8.31 -0.23
CA LEU A 302 10.38 7.59 -1.48
C LEU A 302 9.25 6.54 -1.33
N PRO A 303 8.27 6.50 -2.26
CA PRO A 303 7.26 5.47 -2.27
C PRO A 303 7.81 4.06 -2.44
N VAL A 304 7.10 3.09 -1.88
CA VAL A 304 7.43 1.67 -1.91
C VAL A 304 6.21 0.87 -2.34
N ILE A 305 6.40 -0.07 -3.26
CA ILE A 305 5.38 -1.08 -3.60
C ILE A 305 5.69 -2.35 -2.82
N LEU A 306 4.70 -2.78 -2.02
CA LEU A 306 4.80 -3.90 -1.10
C LEU A 306 3.80 -5.01 -1.48
N PRO A 307 4.07 -6.27 -1.14
CA PRO A 307 3.03 -7.31 -1.12
C PRO A 307 1.94 -6.98 -0.09
N GLN A 308 0.69 -7.28 -0.44
CA GLN A 308 -0.40 -7.23 0.53
C GLN A 308 -0.19 -8.27 1.65
N GLY A 309 -0.42 -7.85 2.90
CA GLY A 309 -0.26 -8.71 4.08
C GLY A 309 1.19 -8.86 4.56
N LEU A 310 2.09 -7.95 4.16
CA LEU A 310 3.49 -7.99 4.62
C LEU A 310 3.62 -7.81 6.14
N SER A 311 2.79 -6.94 6.73
CA SER A 311 2.70 -6.71 8.20
C SER A 311 2.35 -7.98 8.98
N GLU A 312 1.61 -8.92 8.39
CA GLU A 312 1.28 -10.21 9.02
C GLU A 312 2.48 -11.17 9.09
N ARG A 313 3.55 -10.90 8.33
CA ARG A 313 4.72 -11.78 8.22
C ARG A 313 5.98 -11.19 8.80
N LEU A 314 6.12 -9.87 8.78
CA LEU A 314 7.30 -9.15 9.21
C LEU A 314 6.90 -8.04 10.19
N SER A 315 7.70 -7.86 11.24
CA SER A 315 7.57 -6.71 12.14
C SER A 315 8.14 -5.42 11.55
N SER A 316 9.10 -5.54 10.63
CA SER A 316 9.74 -4.40 9.97
C SER A 316 10.36 -4.78 8.63
N PHE A 317 10.71 -3.77 7.82
CA PHE A 317 11.52 -3.92 6.62
C PHE A 317 12.46 -2.73 6.45
N THR A 318 13.61 -2.97 5.81
CA THR A 318 14.67 -1.96 5.64
C THR A 318 14.91 -1.71 4.15
N LEU A 319 15.13 -0.45 3.79
CA LEU A 319 15.49 -0.01 2.45
C LEU A 319 16.76 0.85 2.51
N ASP A 320 17.72 0.52 1.65
CA ASP A 320 18.99 1.25 1.53
C ASP A 320 19.03 2.07 0.24
N ASP A 321 19.41 3.34 0.36
CA ASP A 321 19.93 4.16 -0.74
C ASP A 321 21.43 4.33 -0.58
N THR A 322 22.17 3.42 -1.21
CA THR A 322 23.62 3.49 -1.19
C THR A 322 24.17 4.65 -2.01
N ILE A 323 23.39 5.37 -2.83
CA ILE A 323 23.85 6.54 -3.57
C ILE A 323 23.77 7.77 -2.67
N GLN A 324 22.62 8.00 -2.05
CA GLN A 324 22.38 9.12 -1.13
C GLN A 324 22.96 8.88 0.27
N GLY A 325 23.35 7.65 0.60
CA GLY A 325 23.82 7.32 1.94
C GLY A 325 22.71 7.36 2.98
N ILE A 326 21.50 6.95 2.62
CA ILE A 326 20.34 6.96 3.51
C ILE A 326 19.78 5.54 3.63
N ARG A 327 19.71 5.02 4.85
CA ARG A 327 19.03 3.77 5.17
C ARG A 327 17.78 4.09 5.96
N VAL A 328 16.69 3.39 5.68
CA VAL A 328 15.42 3.59 6.34
C VAL A 328 14.85 2.25 6.76
N GLN A 329 14.47 2.10 8.01
CA GLN A 329 13.70 0.98 8.50
C GLN A 329 12.29 1.43 8.86
N TYR A 330 11.30 0.68 8.40
CA TYR A 330 9.90 0.88 8.72
C TYR A 330 9.45 -0.25 9.64
N SER A 331 8.87 0.10 10.79
CA SER A 331 8.34 -0.86 11.75
C SER A 331 6.81 -0.80 11.74
N TYR A 332 6.17 -1.97 11.59
CA TYR A 332 4.72 -2.10 11.60
C TYR A 332 4.14 -1.96 13.01
N PRO A 333 2.94 -1.37 13.16
CA PRO A 333 2.30 -1.28 14.44
C PRO A 333 1.96 -2.68 15.00
N VAL A 334 2.01 -2.82 16.31
CA VAL A 334 1.73 -4.10 17.02
C VAL A 334 0.27 -4.55 16.84
N GLN A 335 -0.64 -3.63 16.53
CA GLN A 335 -2.07 -3.92 16.35
C GLN A 335 -2.61 -3.17 15.14
N GLU A 336 -3.09 -3.90 14.13
CA GLU A 336 -3.83 -3.37 12.98
C GLU A 336 -5.32 -3.70 13.12
N SER A 337 -6.17 -2.69 12.93
CA SER A 337 -7.62 -2.86 12.89
C SER A 337 -8.03 -3.41 11.52
N SER A 338 -9.07 -4.24 11.49
CA SER A 338 -9.60 -4.73 10.22
C SER A 338 -10.17 -3.58 9.39
N LEU A 339 -10.10 -3.68 8.05
CA LEU A 339 -10.72 -2.68 7.17
C LEU A 339 -12.22 -2.52 7.49
N ASP A 340 -12.93 -3.60 7.78
CA ASP A 340 -14.36 -3.56 8.13
C ASP A 340 -14.63 -2.78 9.42
N ASP A 341 -13.71 -2.81 10.39
CA ASP A 341 -13.84 -2.03 11.62
C ASP A 341 -13.51 -0.56 11.37
N LEU A 342 -12.46 -0.27 10.59
CA LEU A 342 -12.09 1.09 10.22
C LEU A 342 -13.18 1.78 9.40
N LEU A 343 -13.87 1.05 8.52
CA LEU A 343 -14.96 1.58 7.71
C LEU A 343 -16.22 1.96 8.51
N LYS A 344 -16.32 1.54 9.78
CA LYS A 344 -17.40 1.97 10.69
C LYS A 344 -17.13 3.34 11.30
N LEU A 345 -15.89 3.83 11.22
CA LEU A 345 -15.46 5.11 11.79
C LEU A 345 -15.64 6.24 10.78
N ASP A 346 -15.84 7.46 11.28
CA ASP A 346 -15.89 8.65 10.43
C ASP A 346 -14.47 9.15 10.15
N SER A 347 -13.96 8.80 8.97
CA SER A 347 -12.64 9.25 8.51
C SER A 347 -12.44 10.77 8.56
N ALA A 348 -13.49 11.59 8.36
CA ALA A 348 -13.36 13.03 8.36
C ALA A 348 -13.15 13.60 9.78
N ASP A 349 -13.85 13.02 10.76
CA ASP A 349 -13.67 13.29 12.19
C ASP A 349 -12.30 12.82 12.67
N GLN A 350 -11.88 11.61 12.28
CA GLN A 350 -10.56 11.07 12.65
C GLN A 350 -9.43 11.98 12.14
N ILE A 351 -9.49 12.43 10.88
CA ILE A 351 -8.49 13.36 10.34
C ILE A 351 -8.50 14.69 11.09
N GLU A 352 -9.68 15.23 11.44
CA GLU A 352 -9.77 16.48 12.21
C GLU A 352 -9.15 16.36 13.60
N ARG A 353 -9.41 15.27 14.29
CA ARG A 353 -8.81 15.00 15.61
C ARG A 353 -7.30 14.82 15.50
N LEU A 354 -6.81 14.13 14.47
CA LEU A 354 -5.38 13.94 14.23
C LEU A 354 -4.66 15.26 13.89
N GLU A 355 -5.28 16.13 13.09
CA GLU A 355 -4.76 17.47 12.79
C GLU A 355 -4.66 18.32 14.07
N LYS A 356 -5.71 18.36 14.89
CA LYS A 356 -5.71 19.09 16.18
C LYS A 356 -4.66 18.54 17.14
N PHE A 357 -4.47 17.22 17.17
CA PHE A 357 -3.43 16.59 17.96
C PHE A 357 -2.03 17.04 17.51
N SER A 358 -1.76 17.01 16.20
CA SER A 358 -0.50 17.46 15.61
C SER A 358 -0.23 18.95 15.92
N ASP A 359 -1.20 19.83 15.68
CA ASP A 359 -1.07 21.27 15.97
C ASP A 359 -0.77 21.52 17.45
N HIS A 360 -1.47 20.82 18.35
CA HIS A 360 -1.27 20.95 19.79
C HIS A 360 0.14 20.53 20.23
N MET A 361 0.66 19.43 19.69
CA MET A 361 2.04 18.99 19.96
C MET A 361 3.06 20.05 19.54
N LEU A 362 2.86 20.66 18.37
CA LEU A 362 3.76 21.68 17.83
C LEU A 362 3.69 23.00 18.62
N ASP A 363 2.51 23.39 19.07
CA ASP A 363 2.31 24.55 19.94
C ASP A 363 3.01 24.35 21.30
N GLN A 364 2.88 23.16 21.89
CA GLN A 364 3.56 22.81 23.14
C GLN A 364 5.08 22.87 22.98
N LEU A 365 5.63 22.27 21.92
CA LEU A 365 7.06 22.32 21.64
C LEU A 365 7.56 23.76 21.50
N THR A 366 6.81 24.60 20.78
CA THR A 366 7.15 26.01 20.60
C THR A 366 7.17 26.75 21.95
N ALA A 367 6.18 26.51 22.82
CA ALA A 367 6.12 27.09 24.15
C ALA A 367 7.29 26.65 25.04
N ASP A 368 7.66 25.37 24.99
CA ASP A 368 8.79 24.83 25.76
C ASP A 368 10.13 25.41 25.30
N VAL A 369 10.35 25.53 23.99
CA VAL A 369 11.55 26.18 23.43
C VAL A 369 11.64 27.64 23.87
N GLN A 370 10.53 28.39 23.81
CA GLN A 370 10.50 29.78 24.27
C GLN A 370 10.78 29.92 25.77
N LYS A 371 10.27 28.99 26.58
CA LYS A 371 10.50 28.96 28.02
C LYS A 371 11.95 28.67 28.37
N GLU A 372 12.61 27.74 27.68
CA GLU A 372 14.04 27.47 27.89
C GLU A 372 14.90 28.64 27.39
N ALA A 373 14.64 29.20 26.21
CA ALA A 373 15.36 30.38 25.71
C ALA A 373 15.20 31.62 26.62
N GLY A 374 14.08 31.74 27.33
CA GLY A 374 13.83 32.78 28.32
C GLY A 374 14.63 32.63 29.62
N LYS A 375 15.05 31.41 29.98
CA LYS A 375 15.89 31.17 31.16
C LYS A 375 17.33 31.60 30.93
N ASP A 376 17.87 31.35 29.73
CA ASP A 376 19.23 31.76 29.32
C ASP A 376 19.43 33.28 29.25
N LEU A 377 18.36 34.08 29.24
CA LEU A 377 18.41 35.55 29.27
C LEU A 377 18.29 36.15 30.69
N THR A 378 18.06 35.30 31.70
CA THR A 378 17.90 35.70 33.11
C THR A 378 19.01 35.21 34.03
N GLU A 379 19.94 34.40 33.53
CA GLU A 379 21.25 34.11 34.14
C GLU A 379 22.34 34.96 33.48
#